data_AF-A0A395R9P7-F1
#
_entry.id   AF-A0A395R9P7-F1
#
_cell.length_a   1.000
_cell.length_b   1.000
_cell.length_c   1.000
_cell.angle_alpha   90.00
_cell.angle_beta   90.00
_cell.angle_gamma   90.00
#
_symmetry.space_group_name_H-M   'P 1'
#
loop_
_entity.id
_entity.type
_entity.pdbx_description
1 polymer ?
#
loop_
_entity_poly.entity_id
_entity_poly.type
_entity_poly.pdbx_seq_one_letter_code
_entity_poly.pdbx_strand_id
1 'polypeptide(L)'
;MGAYKSRRRWLAERWVAGKQAELGARWDALREQLLPASWPRRMQRVAGLSEQETVSWQPRAGSSSAELLVWVRQLPGFQRRWLAALLDAPSAGPNTLIESIERVQLDWRSQLNPVTSHREYAAQLAILAAQMGLQPAAPAAYLENEQQIFIRLDELLFASLPMRLRAQLAGQHATGQGFYLVWWYERLMARAGEAGFELLDIGAADWPDMPPAWLALGWLCGLRLQHQSRS
;
A
#
# COMPACT_ATOMS: atom_id res chain seq x y z
N MET A 1 -52.05 -18.24 -12.63
CA MET A 1 -51.93 -17.58 -13.95
C MET A 1 -50.49 -17.15 -14.15
N GLY A 2 -49.67 -17.98 -14.82
CA GLY A 2 -48.28 -17.64 -15.14
C GLY A 2 -48.22 -16.84 -16.44
N ALA A 3 -47.76 -15.59 -16.36
CA ALA A 3 -47.58 -14.77 -17.56
C ALA A 3 -46.46 -15.36 -18.42
N TYR A 4 -46.80 -15.79 -19.64
CA TYR A 4 -45.82 -16.23 -20.63
C TYR A 4 -44.87 -15.06 -20.96
N LYS A 5 -43.60 -15.14 -20.52
CA LYS A 5 -42.56 -14.21 -20.98
C LYS A 5 -42.48 -14.33 -22.50
N SER A 6 -42.88 -13.28 -23.22
CA SER A 6 -42.80 -13.28 -24.68
C SER A 6 -41.34 -13.53 -25.11
N ARG A 7 -41.14 -14.40 -26.12
CA ARG A 7 -39.79 -14.75 -26.63
C ARG A 7 -38.96 -13.51 -26.97
N ARG A 8 -39.61 -12.44 -27.46
CA ARG A 8 -38.98 -11.14 -27.73
C ARG A 8 -38.46 -10.46 -26.47
N ARG A 9 -39.26 -10.45 -25.38
CA ARG A 9 -38.84 -9.89 -24.09
C ARG A 9 -37.68 -10.67 -23.48
N TRP A 10 -37.71 -12.00 -23.56
CA TRP A 10 -36.58 -12.83 -23.09
C TRP A 10 -35.30 -12.59 -23.90
N LEU A 11 -35.38 -12.48 -25.22
CA LEU A 11 -34.23 -12.16 -26.08
C LEU A 11 -33.66 -10.76 -25.77
N ALA A 12 -34.53 -9.77 -25.55
CA ALA A 12 -34.13 -8.42 -25.15
C ALA A 12 -33.46 -8.41 -23.76
N GLU A 13 -34.06 -9.07 -22.76
CA GLU A 13 -33.47 -9.22 -21.41
C GLU A 13 -32.08 -9.87 -21.49
N ARG A 14 -31.93 -10.92 -22.30
CA ARG A 14 -30.64 -11.61 -22.48
C ARG A 14 -29.61 -10.76 -23.23
N TRP A 15 -30.04 -10.00 -24.23
CA TRP A 15 -29.17 -9.08 -24.96
C TRP A 15 -28.68 -7.92 -24.07
N VAL A 16 -29.58 -7.33 -23.27
CA VAL A 16 -29.22 -6.28 -22.30
C VAL A 16 -28.26 -6.82 -21.25
N ALA A 17 -28.53 -8.00 -20.67
CA ALA A 17 -27.62 -8.62 -19.70
C ALA A 17 -26.24 -8.92 -20.32
N GLY A 18 -26.21 -9.40 -21.57
CA GLY A 18 -24.96 -9.60 -22.31
C GLY A 18 -24.18 -8.30 -22.54
N LYS A 19 -24.86 -7.22 -22.91
CA LYS A 19 -24.23 -5.89 -23.09
C LYS A 19 -23.76 -5.29 -21.77
N GLN A 20 -24.50 -5.47 -20.69
CA GLN A 20 -24.09 -5.05 -19.36
C GLN A 20 -22.83 -5.78 -18.90
N ALA A 21 -22.75 -7.10 -19.14
CA ALA A 21 -21.55 -7.88 -18.84
C ALA A 21 -20.35 -7.44 -19.69
N GLU A 22 -20.54 -7.19 -21.00
CA GLU A 22 -19.49 -6.69 -21.90
C GLU A 22 -18.98 -5.31 -21.47
N LEU A 23 -19.89 -4.39 -21.11
CA LEU A 23 -19.54 -3.06 -20.60
C LEU A 23 -18.85 -3.14 -19.24
N GLY A 24 -19.29 -4.03 -18.35
CA GLY A 24 -18.64 -4.30 -17.07
C GLY A 24 -17.19 -4.75 -17.26
N ALA A 25 -16.96 -5.74 -18.12
CA ALA A 25 -15.62 -6.22 -18.43
C ALA A 25 -14.71 -5.15 -19.05
N ARG A 26 -15.25 -4.30 -19.94
CA ARG A 26 -14.49 -3.18 -20.53
C ARG A 26 -14.18 -2.09 -19.50
N TRP A 27 -15.13 -1.80 -18.61
CA TRP A 27 -14.93 -0.86 -17.53
C TRP A 27 -13.88 -1.35 -16.55
N ASP A 28 -13.90 -2.63 -16.17
CA ASP A 28 -12.90 -3.24 -15.31
C ASP A 28 -11.51 -3.19 -15.96
N ALA A 29 -11.40 -3.49 -17.26
CA ALA A 29 -10.15 -3.38 -18.00
C ALA A 29 -9.62 -1.94 -18.08
N LEU A 30 -10.48 -0.95 -18.32
CA LEU A 30 -10.11 0.47 -18.28
C LEU A 30 -9.69 0.90 -16.87
N ARG A 31 -10.41 0.44 -15.85
CA ARG A 31 -10.10 0.71 -14.45
C ARG A 31 -8.72 0.16 -14.07
N GLU A 32 -8.36 -1.03 -14.54
CA GLU A 32 -7.03 -1.60 -14.35
C GLU A 32 -5.91 -0.83 -15.06
N GLN A 33 -6.20 -0.13 -16.15
CA GLN A 33 -5.22 0.68 -16.89
C GLN A 33 -5.03 2.07 -16.30
N LEU A 34 -6.10 2.64 -15.72
CA LEU A 34 -6.12 4.04 -15.28
C LEU A 34 -5.93 4.20 -13.78
N LEU A 35 -6.26 3.19 -12.97
CA LEU A 35 -6.06 3.22 -11.52
C LEU A 35 -4.74 2.59 -11.11
N PRO A 36 -4.21 2.98 -9.93
CA PRO A 36 -3.07 2.29 -9.33
C PRO A 36 -3.30 0.78 -9.25
N ALA A 37 -2.22 0.01 -9.38
CA ALA A 37 -2.32 -1.45 -9.42
C ALA A 37 -3.07 -2.01 -8.20
N SER A 38 -3.88 -3.05 -8.41
CA SER A 38 -4.59 -3.75 -7.34
C SER A 38 -3.61 -4.54 -6.45
N TRP A 39 -4.04 -4.85 -5.22
CA TRP A 39 -3.25 -5.67 -4.29
C TRP A 39 -2.73 -6.98 -4.91
N PRO A 40 -3.55 -7.83 -5.57
CA PRO A 40 -3.06 -9.05 -6.22
C PRO A 40 -1.97 -8.76 -7.25
N ARG A 41 -2.17 -7.75 -8.11
CA ARG A 41 -1.22 -7.39 -9.18
C ARG A 41 0.10 -6.89 -8.62
N ARG A 42 0.08 -6.16 -7.50
CA ARG A 42 1.30 -5.73 -6.81
C ARG A 42 2.06 -6.92 -6.26
N MET A 43 1.39 -7.83 -5.56
CA MET A 43 2.06 -9.00 -4.97
C MET A 43 2.67 -9.91 -6.03
N GLN A 44 2.00 -10.10 -7.18
CA GLN A 44 2.56 -10.83 -8.33
C GLN A 44 3.82 -10.19 -8.91
N ARG A 45 3.95 -8.87 -8.84
CA ARG A 45 5.11 -8.14 -9.38
C ARG A 45 6.35 -8.23 -8.47
N VAL A 46 6.19 -8.49 -7.18
CA VAL A 46 7.29 -8.42 -6.18
C VAL A 46 8.50 -9.24 -6.63
N ALA A 47 8.31 -10.49 -7.02
CA ALA A 47 9.41 -11.37 -7.42
C ALA A 47 10.11 -10.93 -8.73
N GLY A 48 9.41 -10.20 -9.61
CA GLY A 48 9.92 -9.76 -10.91
C GLY A 48 10.59 -8.39 -10.90
N LEU A 49 10.57 -7.66 -9.78
CA LEU A 49 11.19 -6.33 -9.70
C LEU A 49 12.71 -6.45 -9.55
N SER A 50 13.44 -5.72 -10.40
CA SER A 50 14.90 -5.65 -10.31
C SER A 50 15.33 -4.81 -9.11
N GLU A 51 16.49 -5.11 -8.53
CA GLU A 51 17.09 -4.33 -7.43
C GLU A 51 18.06 -3.24 -7.90
N GLN A 52 18.14 -3.06 -9.22
CA GLN A 52 19.00 -2.04 -9.83
C GLN A 52 18.36 -0.66 -9.72
N GLU A 53 19.19 0.38 -9.77
CA GLU A 53 18.68 1.74 -9.90
C GLU A 53 18.22 1.98 -11.33
N THR A 54 17.02 2.52 -11.47
CA THR A 54 16.47 2.95 -12.77
C THR A 54 16.50 4.45 -12.96
N VAL A 55 16.87 5.19 -11.91
CA VAL A 55 16.87 6.66 -11.89
C VAL A 55 18.21 7.18 -11.42
N SER A 56 18.63 8.32 -11.97
CA SER A 56 19.83 9.04 -11.57
C SER A 56 19.56 10.11 -10.49
N TRP A 57 18.29 10.31 -10.13
CA TRP A 57 17.87 11.26 -9.12
C TRP A 57 18.41 10.85 -7.73
N GLN A 58 18.73 11.85 -6.91
CA GLN A 58 19.19 11.66 -5.53
C GLN A 58 18.53 12.68 -4.59
N PRO A 59 18.23 12.29 -3.34
CA PRO A 59 17.69 13.22 -2.36
C PRO A 59 18.72 14.28 -1.99
N ARG A 60 18.24 15.47 -1.64
CA ARG A 60 19.09 16.57 -1.16
C ARG A 60 19.80 16.16 0.14
N ALA A 61 21.10 16.43 0.24
CA ALA A 61 21.86 16.20 1.46
C ALA A 61 21.23 16.94 2.67
N GLY A 62 21.09 16.24 3.80
CA GLY A 62 20.46 16.78 5.02
C GLY A 62 18.94 16.87 4.98
N SER A 63 18.27 16.35 3.93
CA SER A 63 16.82 16.22 3.89
C SER A 63 16.32 14.97 4.62
N SER A 64 15.04 14.98 5.01
CA SER A 64 14.37 13.80 5.57
C SER A 64 14.44 12.57 4.65
N SER A 65 14.41 12.78 3.32
CA SER A 65 14.57 11.72 2.32
C SER A 65 15.99 11.14 2.26
N ALA A 66 17.01 11.97 2.47
CA ALA A 66 18.39 11.50 2.58
C ALA A 66 18.63 10.67 3.84
N GLU A 67 17.98 11.02 4.96
CA GLU A 67 18.02 10.20 6.17
C GLU A 67 17.31 8.86 5.96
N LEU A 68 16.13 8.86 5.32
CA LEU A 68 15.39 7.65 4.98
C LEU A 68 16.20 6.72 4.06
N LEU A 69 16.95 7.27 3.11
CA LEU A 69 17.79 6.51 2.19
C LEU A 69 18.82 5.64 2.94
N VAL A 70 19.35 6.10 4.07
CA VAL A 70 20.29 5.33 4.90
C VAL A 70 19.64 4.04 5.42
N TRP A 71 18.37 4.12 5.81
CA TRP A 71 17.59 2.97 6.28
C TRP A 71 17.21 2.05 5.13
N VAL A 72 16.72 2.59 4.02
CA VAL A 72 16.31 1.80 2.85
C VAL A 72 17.48 1.00 2.26
N ARG A 73 18.70 1.52 2.32
CA ARG A 73 19.91 0.80 1.89
C ARG A 73 20.24 -0.43 2.72
N GLN A 74 19.82 -0.47 3.98
CA GLN A 74 20.07 -1.59 4.90
C GLN A 74 19.01 -2.69 4.78
N LEU A 75 17.91 -2.41 4.09
CA LEU A 75 16.83 -3.38 3.93
C LEU A 75 17.26 -4.54 3.04
N PRO A 76 16.86 -5.78 3.38
CA PRO A 76 16.99 -6.92 2.48
C PRO A 76 16.35 -6.66 1.11
N GLY A 77 16.95 -7.23 0.07
CA GLY A 77 16.50 -7.05 -1.31
C GLY A 77 15.01 -7.34 -1.52
N PHE A 78 14.51 -8.41 -0.92
CA PHE A 78 13.10 -8.78 -1.00
C PHE A 78 12.15 -7.74 -0.36
N GLN A 79 12.52 -7.12 0.77
CA GLN A 79 11.72 -6.05 1.36
C GLN A 79 11.70 -4.81 0.47
N ARG A 80 12.83 -4.49 -0.18
CA ARG A 80 12.89 -3.38 -1.15
C ARG A 80 11.99 -3.66 -2.36
N ARG A 81 11.96 -4.89 -2.88
CA ARG A 81 11.05 -5.29 -3.97
C ARG A 81 9.59 -5.20 -3.55
N TRP A 82 9.28 -5.59 -2.33
CA TRP A 82 7.93 -5.43 -1.78
C TRP A 82 7.54 -3.95 -1.68
N LEU A 83 8.39 -3.10 -1.11
CA LEU A 83 8.15 -1.65 -1.06
C LEU A 83 7.99 -1.05 -2.45
N ALA A 84 8.80 -1.46 -3.42
CA ALA A 84 8.68 -1.04 -4.81
C ALA A 84 7.30 -1.40 -5.40
N ALA A 85 6.82 -2.62 -5.15
CA ALA A 85 5.50 -3.03 -5.60
C ALA A 85 4.36 -2.23 -4.95
N LEU A 86 4.48 -1.90 -3.65
CA LEU A 86 3.49 -1.08 -2.94
C LEU A 86 3.44 0.38 -3.43
N LEU A 87 4.60 0.92 -3.82
CA LEU A 87 4.75 2.29 -4.31
C LEU A 87 4.53 2.43 -5.82
N ASP A 88 4.26 1.31 -6.54
CA ASP A 88 4.28 1.25 -8.00
C ASP A 88 5.62 1.71 -8.63
N ALA A 89 6.72 1.56 -7.90
CA ALA A 89 8.04 1.90 -8.40
C ALA A 89 8.47 0.99 -9.56
N PRO A 90 9.30 1.49 -10.50
CA PRO A 90 9.80 0.70 -11.61
C PRO A 90 10.84 -0.35 -11.18
N SER A 91 11.55 -0.13 -10.08
CA SER A 91 12.57 -1.03 -9.53
C SER A 91 12.69 -0.86 -8.01
N ALA A 92 13.43 -1.78 -7.38
CA ALA A 92 13.73 -1.83 -5.96
C ALA A 92 15.09 -1.21 -5.59
N GLY A 93 15.67 -0.42 -6.49
CA GLY A 93 16.85 0.40 -6.21
C GLY A 93 16.56 1.41 -5.08
N PRO A 94 17.45 1.58 -4.08
CA PRO A 94 17.21 2.51 -2.97
C PRO A 94 16.86 3.94 -3.39
N ASN A 95 17.60 4.55 -4.32
CA ASN A 95 17.30 5.90 -4.78
C ASN A 95 15.99 5.94 -5.56
N THR A 96 15.72 4.92 -6.38
CA THR A 96 14.45 4.75 -7.08
C THR A 96 13.26 4.69 -6.11
N LEU A 97 13.40 3.97 -5.00
CA LEU A 97 12.39 3.91 -3.96
C LEU A 97 12.16 5.27 -3.31
N ILE A 98 13.22 6.00 -2.97
CA ILE A 98 13.08 7.34 -2.38
C ILE A 98 12.43 8.31 -3.36
N GLU A 99 12.82 8.31 -4.64
CA GLU A 99 12.15 9.13 -5.65
C GLU A 99 10.67 8.77 -5.74
N SER A 100 10.36 7.47 -5.76
CA SER A 100 8.98 6.99 -5.81
C SER A 100 8.18 7.49 -4.62
N ILE A 101 8.75 7.46 -3.41
CA ILE A 101 8.16 8.03 -2.18
C ILE A 101 7.89 9.53 -2.34
N GLU A 102 8.85 10.30 -2.83
CA GLU A 102 8.67 11.74 -3.00
C GLU A 102 7.59 12.08 -4.04
N ARG A 103 7.39 11.19 -5.00
CA ARG A 103 6.40 11.32 -6.07
C ARG A 103 5.06 10.66 -5.73
N VAL A 104 4.95 9.92 -4.61
CA VAL A 104 3.68 9.32 -4.20
C VAL A 104 2.65 10.43 -4.06
N GLN A 105 1.53 10.25 -4.77
CA GLN A 105 0.42 11.16 -4.69
C GLN A 105 -0.61 10.62 -3.70
N LEU A 106 -0.40 10.91 -2.42
CA LEU A 106 -1.25 10.43 -1.34
C LEU A 106 -2.68 11.01 -1.43
N ASP A 107 -2.82 12.27 -1.83
CA ASP A 107 -4.11 12.98 -1.96
C ASP A 107 -4.48 13.19 -3.43
N TRP A 108 -5.74 13.09 -3.81
CA TRP A 108 -6.19 13.45 -5.15
C TRP A 108 -5.85 14.90 -5.51
N ARG A 109 -5.84 15.81 -4.52
CA ARG A 109 -5.38 17.21 -4.71
C ARG A 109 -3.88 17.29 -4.99
N SER A 110 -3.11 16.34 -4.45
CA SER A 110 -1.68 16.23 -4.75
C SER A 110 -1.39 15.76 -6.17
N GLN A 111 -2.31 14.99 -6.78
CA GLN A 111 -2.20 14.53 -8.16
C GLN A 111 -2.29 15.67 -9.18
N LEU A 112 -2.98 16.76 -8.80
CA LEU A 112 -3.25 17.91 -9.66
C LEU A 112 -2.28 19.08 -9.46
N ASN A 113 -1.19 18.91 -8.70
CA ASN A 113 -0.22 19.97 -8.50
C ASN A 113 0.94 19.86 -9.50
N PRO A 114 0.94 20.61 -10.62
CA PRO A 114 2.00 20.54 -11.62
C PRO A 114 3.32 21.21 -11.16
N VAL A 115 3.31 21.97 -10.06
CA VAL A 115 4.44 22.80 -9.62
C VAL A 115 5.38 22.02 -8.69
N THR A 116 4.87 21.05 -7.94
CA THR A 116 5.67 20.23 -7.02
C THR A 116 5.66 18.78 -7.45
N SER A 117 6.61 18.42 -8.31
CA SER A 117 6.78 17.05 -8.80
C SER A 117 7.36 16.10 -7.75
N HIS A 118 8.12 16.63 -6.79
CA HIS A 118 8.75 15.91 -5.70
C HIS A 118 8.40 16.59 -4.38
N ARG A 119 8.08 15.78 -3.36
CA ARG A 119 7.84 16.25 -2.00
C ARG A 119 8.71 15.46 -1.06
N GLU A 120 9.47 16.16 -0.23
CA GLU A 120 10.30 15.52 0.77
C GLU A 120 9.49 14.58 1.65
N TYR A 121 10.14 13.53 2.14
CA TYR A 121 9.52 12.50 2.97
C TYR A 121 8.74 13.08 4.16
N ALA A 122 9.29 14.07 4.86
CA ALA A 122 8.60 14.74 5.97
C ALA A 122 7.25 15.38 5.57
N ALA A 123 7.17 15.95 4.36
CA ALA A 123 5.93 16.52 3.85
C ALA A 123 4.92 15.42 3.50
N GLN A 124 5.39 14.29 2.96
CA GLN A 124 4.54 13.11 2.69
C GLN A 124 3.95 12.55 3.99
N LEU A 125 4.72 12.48 5.07
CA LEU A 125 4.23 12.06 6.38
C LEU A 125 3.15 13.01 6.93
N ALA A 126 3.35 14.33 6.83
CA ALA A 126 2.33 15.29 7.27
C ALA A 126 1.00 15.12 6.50
N ILE A 127 1.07 14.88 5.19
CA ILE A 127 -0.11 14.60 4.37
C ILE A 127 -0.78 13.29 4.81
N LEU A 128 0.01 12.23 5.00
CA LEU A 128 -0.51 10.93 5.43
C LEU A 128 -1.21 11.01 6.79
N ALA A 129 -0.57 11.69 7.76
CA ALA A 129 -1.14 11.90 9.09
C ALA A 129 -2.50 12.61 9.01
N ALA A 130 -2.59 13.68 8.22
CA ALA A 130 -3.85 14.40 8.01
C ALA A 130 -4.93 13.51 7.37
N GLN A 131 -4.57 12.66 6.40
CA GLN A 131 -5.51 11.72 5.77
C GLN A 131 -6.02 10.64 6.72
N MET A 132 -5.21 10.25 7.70
CA MET A 132 -5.58 9.31 8.75
C MET A 132 -6.40 9.95 9.89
N GLY A 133 -6.67 11.27 9.80
CA GLY A 133 -7.40 12.04 10.80
C GLY A 133 -6.57 12.43 12.02
N LEU A 134 -5.23 12.41 11.91
CA LEU A 134 -4.29 12.81 12.96
C LEU A 134 -3.95 14.30 12.85
N GLN A 135 -3.43 14.88 13.93
CA GLN A 135 -2.89 16.25 13.93
C GLN A 135 -1.44 16.21 13.47
N PRO A 136 -1.12 16.67 12.25
CA PRO A 136 0.24 16.58 11.72
C PRO A 136 1.18 17.51 12.48
N ALA A 137 2.29 16.96 12.98
CA ALA A 137 3.42 17.74 13.45
C ALA A 137 4.09 18.47 12.28
N ALA A 138 4.81 19.56 12.59
CA ALA A 138 5.54 20.33 11.61
C ALA A 138 6.59 19.46 10.87
N PRO A 139 6.93 19.76 9.60
CA PRO A 139 7.89 18.97 8.83
C PRO A 139 9.27 18.81 9.49
N ALA A 140 9.68 19.76 10.34
CA ALA A 140 10.93 19.67 11.10
C ALA A 140 10.88 18.62 12.25
N ALA A 141 9.68 18.29 12.74
CA ALA A 141 9.42 17.31 13.80
C ALA A 141 8.79 16.03 13.23
N TYR A 142 9.16 15.65 12.00
CA TYR A 142 8.51 14.57 11.27
C TYR A 142 8.59 13.19 11.96
N LEU A 143 9.53 12.98 12.90
CA LEU A 143 9.61 11.77 13.72
C LEU A 143 8.36 11.55 14.58
N GLU A 144 7.73 12.63 15.06
CA GLU A 144 6.45 12.53 15.77
C GLU A 144 5.35 12.01 14.84
N ASN A 145 5.36 12.46 13.57
CA ASN A 145 4.45 11.94 12.55
C ASN A 145 4.71 10.45 12.28
N GLU A 146 5.97 10.01 12.20
CA GLU A 146 6.30 8.57 12.04
C GLU A 146 5.67 7.73 13.15
N GLN A 147 5.81 8.16 14.41
CA GLN A 147 5.25 7.46 15.56
C GLN A 147 3.71 7.39 15.51
N GLN A 148 3.06 8.54 15.28
CA GLN A 148 1.60 8.61 15.22
C GLN A 148 1.04 7.77 14.06
N ILE A 149 1.66 7.85 12.88
CA ILE A 149 1.27 7.08 11.69
C ILE A 149 1.44 5.59 11.95
N PHE A 150 2.56 5.16 12.54
CA PHE A 150 2.80 3.76 12.85
C PHE A 150 1.71 3.17 13.73
N ILE A 151 1.39 3.85 14.84
CA ILE A 151 0.32 3.43 15.77
C ILE A 151 -1.01 3.34 15.04
N ARG A 152 -1.39 4.42 14.33
CA ARG A 152 -2.68 4.51 13.66
C ARG A 152 -2.83 3.49 12.54
N LEU A 153 -1.76 3.21 11.81
CA LEU A 153 -1.78 2.25 10.72
C LEU A 153 -1.96 0.82 11.24
N ASP A 154 -1.33 0.47 12.37
CA ASP A 154 -1.53 -0.82 13.03
C ASP A 154 -3.00 -1.02 13.48
N GLU A 155 -3.63 0.03 14.01
CA GLU A 155 -5.07 0.00 14.34
C GLU A 155 -5.95 -0.20 13.09
N LEU A 156 -5.66 0.49 12.00
CA LEU A 156 -6.40 0.34 10.74
C LEU A 156 -6.20 -1.05 10.13
N LEU A 157 -5.00 -1.62 10.27
CA LEU A 157 -4.70 -2.98 9.83
C LEU A 157 -5.42 -4.05 10.67
N PHE A 158 -5.61 -3.82 11.95
CA PHE A 158 -6.49 -4.65 12.76
C PHE A 158 -7.94 -4.56 12.27
N ALA A 159 -8.43 -3.35 11.99
CA ALA A 159 -9.79 -3.14 11.49
C ALA A 159 -10.02 -3.78 10.12
N SER A 160 -8.99 -3.87 9.27
CA SER A 160 -9.07 -4.50 7.95
C SER A 160 -9.09 -6.03 7.98
N LEU A 161 -8.79 -6.66 9.13
CA LEU A 161 -8.84 -8.11 9.24
C LEU A 161 -10.26 -8.64 8.96
N PRO A 162 -10.40 -9.86 8.42
CA PRO A 162 -11.66 -10.58 8.44
C PRO A 162 -12.23 -10.69 9.85
N MET A 163 -13.55 -10.55 10.00
CA MET A 163 -14.21 -10.52 11.32
C MET A 163 -13.92 -11.76 12.17
N ARG A 164 -13.78 -12.93 11.51
CA ARG A 164 -13.36 -14.19 12.14
C ARG A 164 -11.97 -14.12 12.82
N LEU A 165 -11.02 -13.40 12.23
CA LEU A 165 -9.67 -13.24 12.78
C LEU A 165 -9.58 -12.13 13.82
N ARG A 166 -10.39 -11.07 13.69
CA ARG A 166 -10.45 -10.00 14.68
C ARG A 166 -10.77 -10.53 16.07
N ALA A 167 -11.77 -11.40 16.18
CA ALA A 167 -12.17 -11.98 17.47
C ALA A 167 -11.06 -12.84 18.09
N GLN A 168 -10.34 -13.59 17.27
CA GLN A 168 -9.25 -14.45 17.71
C GLN A 168 -8.02 -13.65 18.18
N LEU A 169 -7.62 -12.64 17.41
CA LEU A 169 -6.38 -11.89 17.65
C LEU A 169 -6.55 -10.73 18.65
N ALA A 170 -7.75 -10.17 18.79
CA ALA A 170 -8.02 -9.07 19.72
C ALA A 170 -7.73 -9.43 21.18
N GLY A 171 -7.88 -10.72 21.55
CA GLY A 171 -7.56 -11.19 22.90
C GLY A 171 -6.08 -11.46 23.14
N GLN A 172 -5.25 -11.46 22.09
CA GLN A 172 -3.85 -11.90 22.14
C GLN A 172 -2.86 -10.73 21.94
N HIS A 173 -3.23 -9.75 21.11
CA HIS A 173 -2.34 -8.66 20.73
C HIS A 173 -3.04 -7.30 20.79
N ALA A 174 -2.43 -6.36 21.54
CA ALA A 174 -2.88 -4.98 21.58
C ALA A 174 -2.59 -4.28 20.24
N THR A 175 -3.49 -3.38 19.84
CA THR A 175 -3.30 -2.52 18.66
C THR A 175 -2.31 -1.38 18.96
N GLY A 176 -1.68 -0.86 17.92
CA GLY A 176 -0.75 0.27 18.02
C GLY A 176 0.69 -0.13 18.35
N GLN A 177 0.98 -1.43 18.41
CA GLN A 177 2.32 -1.95 18.74
C GLN A 177 3.05 -2.52 17.52
N GLY A 178 2.40 -2.55 16.35
CA GLY A 178 2.98 -3.01 15.09
C GLY A 178 2.82 -4.51 14.82
N PHE A 179 2.12 -5.25 15.70
CA PHE A 179 1.84 -6.66 15.47
C PHE A 179 1.07 -6.88 14.18
N TYR A 180 0.01 -6.10 13.95
CA TYR A 180 -0.86 -6.27 12.77
C TYR A 180 -0.16 -5.83 11.49
N LEU A 181 0.74 -4.85 11.58
CA LEU A 181 1.66 -4.50 10.50
C LEU A 181 2.54 -5.67 10.08
N VAL A 182 3.25 -6.29 11.02
CA VAL A 182 4.11 -7.46 10.74
C VAL A 182 3.27 -8.64 10.26
N TRP A 183 2.13 -8.88 10.90
CA TRP A 183 1.21 -9.96 10.55
C TRP A 183 0.77 -9.85 9.09
N TRP A 184 0.31 -8.67 8.65
CA TRP A 184 -0.09 -8.46 7.26
C TRP A 184 1.09 -8.56 6.30
N TYR A 185 2.25 -8.02 6.67
CA TYR A 185 3.47 -8.16 5.89
C TYR A 185 3.79 -9.64 5.60
N GLU A 186 3.78 -10.52 6.60
CA GLU A 186 4.06 -11.95 6.42
C GLU A 186 3.10 -12.61 5.42
N ARG A 187 1.80 -12.28 5.51
CA ARG A 187 0.78 -12.85 4.62
C ARG A 187 0.90 -12.30 3.20
N LEU A 188 1.25 -11.02 3.06
CA LEU A 188 1.53 -10.42 1.76
C LEU A 188 2.79 -11.03 1.12
N MET A 189 3.82 -11.34 1.91
CA MET A 189 5.02 -12.04 1.43
C MET A 189 4.71 -13.46 0.99
N ALA A 190 3.89 -14.19 1.75
CA ALA A 190 3.41 -15.51 1.34
C ALA A 190 2.65 -15.43 0.01
N ARG A 191 1.79 -14.41 -0.18
CA ARG A 191 1.07 -14.18 -1.45
C ARG A 191 1.98 -13.77 -2.61
N ALA A 192 3.10 -13.11 -2.32
CA ALA A 192 4.12 -12.79 -3.31
C ALA A 192 4.95 -14.02 -3.73
N GLY A 193 4.77 -15.17 -3.05
CA GLY A 193 5.53 -16.39 -3.29
C GLY A 193 6.96 -16.34 -2.75
N GLU A 194 7.24 -15.44 -1.81
CA GLU A 194 8.56 -15.34 -1.19
C GLU A 194 8.80 -16.55 -0.27
N ALA A 195 10.00 -17.14 -0.37
CA ALA A 195 10.34 -18.32 0.40
C ALA A 195 10.37 -18.03 1.91
N GLY A 196 9.93 -18.99 2.73
CA GLY A 196 9.90 -18.86 4.19
C GLY A 196 8.65 -18.20 4.76
N PHE A 197 7.69 -17.81 3.92
CA PHE A 197 6.39 -17.31 4.35
C PHE A 197 5.27 -18.26 3.95
N GLU A 198 4.42 -18.63 4.90
CA GLU A 198 3.27 -19.50 4.66
C GLU A 198 1.97 -18.70 4.68
N LEU A 199 1.10 -18.98 3.71
CA LEU A 199 -0.20 -18.33 3.63
C LEU A 199 -1.17 -19.05 4.58
N LEU A 200 -1.22 -18.56 5.81
CA LEU A 200 -2.11 -19.08 6.84
C LEU A 200 -3.27 -18.11 7.09
N ASP A 201 -4.41 -18.68 7.46
CA ASP A 201 -5.57 -18.00 8.04
C ASP A 201 -6.33 -17.01 7.15
N ILE A 202 -5.87 -16.65 5.95
CA ILE A 202 -6.56 -15.71 5.04
C ILE A 202 -7.07 -16.37 3.75
N GLY A 203 -8.27 -15.98 3.33
CA GLY A 203 -8.89 -16.42 2.07
C GLY A 203 -8.42 -15.58 0.88
N ALA A 204 -8.64 -16.05 -0.35
CA ALA A 204 -8.13 -15.41 -1.57
C ALA A 204 -8.51 -13.91 -1.72
N ALA A 205 -9.69 -13.53 -1.21
CA ALA A 205 -10.22 -12.16 -1.26
C ALA A 205 -9.81 -11.26 -0.08
N ASP A 206 -9.16 -11.80 0.95
CA ASP A 206 -8.80 -11.05 2.15
C ASP A 206 -7.54 -10.21 1.89
N TRP A 207 -7.70 -8.89 1.78
CA TRP A 207 -6.64 -7.90 1.54
C TRP A 207 -6.73 -6.74 2.54
N PRO A 208 -5.64 -6.01 2.80
CA PRO A 208 -5.71 -4.80 3.61
C PRO A 208 -6.65 -3.77 2.99
N ASP A 209 -7.62 -3.32 3.77
CA ASP A 209 -8.58 -2.27 3.40
C ASP A 209 -7.96 -0.88 3.56
N MET A 210 -6.88 -0.63 2.81
CA MET A 210 -6.18 0.66 2.76
C MET A 210 -5.34 0.80 1.48
N PRO A 211 -4.96 2.03 1.09
CA PRO A 211 -4.03 2.24 -0.01
C PRO A 211 -2.67 1.54 0.22
N PRO A 212 -2.12 0.82 -0.77
CA PRO A 212 -0.80 0.16 -0.65
C PRO A 212 0.35 1.10 -0.27
N ALA A 213 0.31 2.34 -0.75
CA ALA A 213 1.30 3.36 -0.41
C ALA A 213 1.26 3.75 1.09
N TRP A 214 0.08 3.69 1.73
CA TRP A 214 -0.02 3.91 3.18
C TRP A 214 0.72 2.80 3.92
N LEU A 215 0.54 1.54 3.51
CA LEU A 215 1.25 0.41 4.10
C LEU A 215 2.77 0.54 3.92
N ALA A 216 3.24 0.96 2.74
CA ALA A 216 4.66 1.20 2.50
C ALA A 216 5.23 2.27 3.43
N LEU A 217 4.56 3.42 3.54
CA LEU A 217 5.00 4.50 4.42
C LEU A 217 4.92 4.11 5.90
N GLY A 218 3.87 3.40 6.31
CA GLY A 218 3.72 2.88 7.68
C GLY A 218 4.81 1.86 8.04
N TRP A 219 5.17 0.98 7.11
CA TRP A 219 6.32 0.08 7.28
C TRP A 219 7.61 0.85 7.49
N LEU A 220 7.86 1.87 6.66
CA LEU A 220 9.05 2.72 6.78
C LEU A 220 9.11 3.47 8.12
N CYS A 221 7.97 3.95 8.64
CA CYS A 221 7.89 4.54 9.98
C CYS A 221 8.30 3.52 11.06
N GLY A 222 7.88 2.25 10.90
CA GLY A 222 8.20 1.17 11.81
C GLY A 222 9.68 0.78 11.85
N LEU A 223 10.39 0.89 10.73
CA LEU A 223 11.81 0.51 10.64
C LEU A 223 12.67 1.24 11.67
N ARG A 224 12.43 2.54 11.84
CA ARG A 224 13.22 3.38 12.75
C ARG A 224 12.80 3.19 14.21
N LEU A 225 11.50 3.07 14.48
CA LEU A 225 10.95 2.85 15.83
C LEU A 225 11.39 1.50 16.44
N GLN A 226 11.44 0.46 15.62
CA GLN A 226 11.93 -0.86 16.03
C GLN A 226 13.45 -0.88 16.27
N HIS A 227 14.19 0.02 15.63
CA HIS A 227 15.62 0.19 15.87
C HIS A 227 15.91 0.99 17.15
N GLN A 228 15.15 2.06 17.41
CA GLN A 228 15.27 2.89 18.61
C GLN A 228 14.91 2.15 19.89
N SER A 229 14.02 1.14 19.82
CA SER A 229 13.66 0.29 20.96
C SER A 229 14.70 -0.78 21.28
N ARG A 230 15.70 -0.99 20.42
CA ARG A 230 16.80 -1.94 20.61
C ARG A 230 18.13 -1.29 21.00
N SER A 231 18.20 0.05 21.00
CA SER A 231 19.33 0.86 21.46
C SER A 231 19.08 1.39 22.86
#